data_AF-A0A2I0B604-F1
#
_entry.id   AF-A0A2I0B604-F1
#
_cell.length_a   1.000
_cell.length_b   1.000
_cell.length_c   1.000
_cell.angle_alpha   90.00
_cell.angle_beta   90.00
_cell.angle_gamma   90.00
#
_symmetry.space_group_name_H-M   'P 1'
#
loop_
_entity.id
_entity.type
_entity.pdbx_description
1 polymer ?
#
loop_
_entity_poly.entity_id
_entity_poly.type
_entity_poly.pdbx_seq_one_letter_code
_entity_poly.pdbx_strand_id
1 'polypeptide(L)' 'MAGERGEERWETPKRRECKIPAELPCPPPPRKRLPGPAKRREAPKGGYFQPPDLEALFAIVPRSEACA' A
#
# COMPACT_ATOMS: atom_id res chain seq x y z
N MET A 1 -49.27 3.47 30.78
CA MET A 1 -48.35 2.33 30.66
C MET A 1 -47.43 2.63 29.49
N ALA A 2 -46.18 3.01 29.75
CA ALA A 2 -45.21 3.34 28.71
C ALA A 2 -44.67 2.04 28.12
N GLY A 3 -44.88 1.84 26.81
CA GLY A 3 -44.36 0.69 26.09
C GLY A 3 -42.85 0.80 25.97
N GLU A 4 -42.14 -0.18 26.51
CA GLU A 4 -40.71 -0.36 26.33
C GLU A 4 -40.43 -0.61 24.84
N ARG A 5 -39.96 0.42 24.16
CA ARG A 5 -39.60 0.39 22.74
C ARG A 5 -38.21 1.00 22.62
N GLY A 6 -37.20 0.18 22.80
CA GLY A 6 -35.80 0.63 22.72
C GLY A 6 -34.84 -0.43 22.19
N GLU A 7 -35.01 -1.69 22.57
CA GLU A 7 -33.95 -2.68 22.37
C GLU A 7 -34.21 -3.64 21.19
N GLU A 8 -35.48 -3.93 20.86
CA GLU A 8 -35.83 -4.86 19.77
C GLU A 8 -35.46 -4.32 18.36
N ARG A 9 -35.21 -3.02 18.22
CA ARG A 9 -34.95 -2.39 16.91
C ARG A 9 -33.47 -2.34 16.52
N TRP A 10 -32.56 -2.74 17.41
CA TRP A 10 -31.11 -2.69 17.15
C TRP A 10 -30.47 -4.07 16.99
N GLU A 11 -31.27 -5.13 16.91
CA GLU A 11 -30.77 -6.49 16.71
C GLU A 11 -30.55 -6.84 15.24
N THR A 12 -29.45 -7.55 14.96
CA THR A 12 -29.18 -8.12 13.64
C THR A 12 -30.29 -9.10 13.24
N PRO A 13 -30.90 -8.96 12.04
CA PRO A 13 -31.92 -9.89 11.55
C PRO A 13 -31.44 -11.35 11.53
N LYS A 14 -32.11 -12.22 12.27
CA LYS A 14 -31.72 -13.65 12.44
C LYS A 14 -32.30 -14.58 11.36
N ARG A 15 -33.19 -14.07 10.50
CA ARG A 15 -33.82 -14.82 9.40
C ARG A 15 -32.76 -15.35 8.43
N ARG A 16 -32.95 -16.58 7.91
CA ARG A 16 -31.98 -17.24 7.02
C ARG A 16 -31.67 -16.42 5.76
N GLU A 17 -32.67 -15.75 5.21
CA GLU A 17 -32.54 -14.88 4.03
C GLU A 17 -31.64 -13.66 4.26
N CYS A 18 -31.49 -13.23 5.51
CA CYS A 18 -30.66 -12.09 5.90
C CYS A 18 -29.24 -12.50 6.32
N LYS A 19 -28.95 -13.80 6.41
CA LYS A 19 -27.61 -14.29 6.77
C LYS A 19 -26.71 -14.22 5.55
N ILE A 20 -25.47 -13.78 5.75
CA ILE A 20 -24.43 -13.87 4.73
C ILE A 20 -24.25 -15.37 4.40
N PRO A 21 -24.25 -15.75 3.11
CA PRO A 21 -23.99 -17.12 2.70
C PRO A 21 -22.69 -17.64 3.32
N ALA A 22 -22.67 -18.92 3.70
CA ALA A 22 -21.46 -19.56 4.20
C ALA A 22 -20.35 -19.49 3.13
N GLU A 23 -19.10 -19.50 3.61
CA GLU A 23 -17.86 -19.27 2.85
C GLU A 23 -17.94 -19.78 1.41
N LEU A 24 -17.93 -18.84 0.46
CA LEU A 24 -17.66 -19.18 -0.92
C LEU A 24 -16.21 -19.67 -1.00
N PRO A 25 -15.93 -20.75 -1.74
CA PRO A 25 -14.55 -21.19 -1.91
C PRO A 25 -13.73 -20.04 -2.50
N CYS A 26 -12.57 -19.77 -1.92
CA CYS A 26 -11.65 -18.79 -2.47
C CYS A 26 -11.38 -19.11 -3.94
N PRO A 27 -11.36 -18.10 -4.83
CA PRO A 27 -10.96 -18.34 -6.21
C PRO A 27 -9.55 -18.95 -6.23
N PRO A 28 -9.22 -19.75 -7.26
CA PRO A 28 -7.88 -20.32 -7.39
C PRO A 28 -6.83 -19.21 -7.43
N PRO A 29 -5.60 -19.47 -6.93
CA PRO A 29 -4.55 -18.47 -6.90
C PRO A 29 -4.22 -17.97 -8.31
N PRO A 30 -3.88 -16.67 -8.47
CA PRO A 30 -3.48 -16.14 -9.75
C PRO A 30 -2.24 -16.87 -10.27
N ARG A 31 -2.25 -17.25 -11.55
CA ARG A 31 -1.12 -17.94 -12.17
C ARG A 31 0.06 -16.99 -12.27
N LYS A 32 1.22 -17.40 -11.76
CA LYS A 32 2.48 -16.68 -11.95
C LYS A 32 2.75 -16.56 -13.45
N ARG A 33 2.96 -15.33 -13.94
CA ARG A 33 3.44 -15.09 -15.31
C ARG A 33 4.83 -15.73 -15.42
N LEU A 34 5.06 -16.52 -16.47
CA LEU A 34 6.42 -16.94 -16.82
C LEU A 34 7.25 -15.66 -17.03
N PRO A 35 8.48 -15.59 -16.50
CA PRO A 35 9.36 -14.49 -16.85
C PRO A 35 9.46 -14.47 -18.38
N GLY A 36 9.11 -13.34 -18.98
CA GLY A 36 9.37 -13.12 -20.40
C GLY A 36 10.86 -13.29 -20.68
N PRO A 37 11.28 -13.41 -21.96
CA PRO A 37 12.69 -13.48 -22.29
C PRO A 37 13.40 -12.37 -21.53
N ALA A 38 14.44 -12.73 -20.76
CA ALA A 38 15.26 -11.81 -19.98
C ALA A 38 16.01 -10.88 -20.92
N LYS A 39 15.28 -9.97 -21.57
CA LYS A 39 15.86 -8.88 -22.33
C LYS A 39 16.60 -8.05 -21.31
N ARG A 40 17.92 -7.96 -21.47
CA ARG A 40 18.73 -6.99 -20.74
C ARG A 40 18.03 -5.65 -20.91
N ARG A 41 17.50 -5.13 -19.80
CA ARG A 41 16.81 -3.85 -19.80
C ARG A 41 17.88 -2.82 -20.15
N GLU A 42 17.74 -2.19 -21.31
CA GLU A 42 18.62 -1.08 -21.70
C GLU A 42 18.52 0.03 -20.65
N ALA A 43 19.60 0.79 -20.50
CA ALA A 43 19.59 1.97 -19.65
C ALA A 43 18.45 2.91 -20.11
N PRO A 44 17.84 3.67 -19.19
CA PRO A 44 16.85 4.67 -19.56
C PRO A 44 17.40 5.60 -20.65
N LYS A 45 16.56 5.95 -21.64
CA LYS A 45 16.96 6.76 -22.80
C LYS A 45 17.61 8.11 -22.44
N GLY A 46 17.31 8.65 -21.26
CA GLY A 46 17.86 9.90 -20.73
C GLY A 46 18.95 9.72 -19.68
N GLY A 47 19.51 8.51 -19.53
CA GLY A 47 20.38 8.18 -18.42
C GLY A 47 19.65 8.13 -17.08
N TYR A 48 20.40 7.92 -16.01
CA TYR A 48 19.90 8.05 -14.64
C TYR A 48 20.06 9.51 -14.18
N PHE A 49 19.40 9.85 -13.09
CA PHE A 49 19.64 11.15 -12.44
C PHE A 49 21.13 11.33 -12.15
N GLN A 50 21.69 12.41 -12.67
CA GLN A 50 23.06 12.83 -12.39
C GLN A 50 22.99 13.90 -11.29
N PRO A 51 23.23 13.54 -10.02
CA PRO A 51 23.22 14.54 -8.96
C PRO A 51 24.32 15.59 -9.22
N PRO A 52 24.10 16.83 -8.75
CA PRO A 52 25.17 17.82 -8.70
C PRO A 52 26.33 17.30 -7.83
N ASP A 53 27.53 17.81 -8.09
CA ASP A 53 28.71 17.47 -7.31
C ASP A 53 28.49 17.81 -5.83
N LEU A 54 28.68 16.82 -4.96
CA LEU A 54 28.45 16.95 -3.53
C LEU A 54 29.43 17.96 -2.92
N GLU A 55 30.69 17.98 -3.39
CA GLU A 55 31.69 18.91 -2.89
C GLU A 55 31.30 20.37 -3.19
N ALA A 56 30.68 20.62 -4.34
CA ALA A 56 30.15 21.95 -4.68
C ALA A 56 29.01 22.39 -3.75
N LEU A 57 28.22 21.46 -3.19
CA LEU A 57 27.17 21.79 -2.22
C LEU A 57 27.75 22.23 -0.87
N PHE A 58 28.86 21.63 -0.46
CA PHE A 58 29.49 21.92 0.84
C PHE A 58 30.53 23.06 0.77
N ALA A 59 31.08 23.36 -0.40
CA ALA A 59 32.06 24.43 -0.60
C ALA A 59 31.50 25.85 -0.39
N ILE A 60 30.18 26.03 -0.47
CA ILE A 60 29.52 27.35 -0.37
C ILE A 60 29.26 27.76 1.08
N VAL A 61 29.25 26.80 2.01
CA VAL A 61 28.90 27.07 3.41
C VAL A 61 30.16 26.99 4.27
N PRO A 62 30.60 28.09 4.93
CA PRO A 62 31.67 27.99 5.89
C PRO A 62 31.25 27.04 7.01
N ARG A 63 31.94 25.90 7.12
CA ARG A 63 31.73 24.92 8.17
C ARG A 63 32.20 25.54 9.49
N SER A 64 31.27 25.88 10.38
CA SER A 64 31.62 26.09 11.79
C SER A 64 31.98 24.74 12.37
N GLU A 65 33.26 24.48 12.55
CA GLU A 65 33.73 23.33 13.32
C GLU A 65 33.33 23.57 14.78
N ALA A 66 32.54 22.66 15.35
CA ALA A 66 32.34 22.63 16.79
C ALA A 66 33.54 21.90 17.40
N CYS A 67 34.35 22.63 18.18
CA CYS A 67 35.44 22.03 18.96
C CYS A 67 34.87 21.07 20.01
N ALA A 68 35.57 19.94 20.19
CA ALA A 68 35.30 18.94 21.22
C ALA A 68 35.88 19.36 22.58
#